data_AF-A0A0L7QP78-F1
#
_entry.id   AF-A0A0L7QP78-F1
#
_cell.length_a   1.000
_cell.length_b   1.000
_cell.length_c   1.000
_cell.angle_alpha   90.00
_cell.angle_beta   90.00
_cell.angle_gamma   90.00
#
_symmetry.space_group_name_H-M   'P 1'
#
loop_
_entity.id
_entity.type
_entity.pdbx_description
1 polymer ?
#
loop_
_entity_poly.entity_id
_entity_poly.type
_entity_poly.pdbx_seq_one_letter_code
_entity_poly.pdbx_strand_id
1 'polypeptide(L)' 'MNAGKVHIRRCTLRYFYRGKTGAEATRIISKTYGDNIVSGRTRQDWFKRFESCDFDMNDKSRSGRPQTIRAEI' A
#
# COMPACT_ATOMS: atom_id res chain seq x y z
N MET A 1 2.36 10.24 -8.01
CA MET A 1 1.49 9.05 -7.99
C MET A 1 2.06 8.01 -8.96
N ASN A 2 2.34 6.78 -8.53
CA ASN A 2 2.73 5.72 -9.47
C ASN A 2 1.46 4.94 -9.86
N ALA A 3 1.05 5.03 -11.13
CA ALA A 3 -0.20 4.46 -11.62
C ALA A 3 -0.30 2.94 -11.37
N GLY A 4 0.80 2.21 -11.52
CA GLY A 4 0.85 0.77 -11.24
C GLY A 4 0.61 0.46 -9.76
N LYS A 5 1.23 1.23 -8.85
CA LYS A 5 1.02 1.04 -7.40
C LYS A 5 -0.42 1.31 -7.00
N VAL A 6 -1.03 2.39 -7.50
CA VAL A 6 -2.44 2.73 -7.22
C VAL A 6 -3.38 1.65 -7.77
N HIS A 7 -3.11 1.12 -8.96
CA HIS A 7 -3.87 0.00 -9.53
C HIS A 7 -3.86 -1.22 -8.61
N ILE A 8 -2.68 -1.61 -8.10
CA ILE A 8 -2.59 -2.75 -7.19
C ILE A 8 -3.31 -2.48 -5.87
N ARG A 9 -3.22 -1.27 -5.30
CA ARG A 9 -3.96 -0.89 -4.08
C ARG A 9 -5.48 -1.03 -4.27
N ARG A 10 -6.01 -0.57 -5.42
CA ARG A 10 -7.43 -0.75 -5.78
C ARG A 10 -7.81 -2.22 -5.95
N CYS A 11 -6.94 -3.03 -6.54
CA CYS A 11 -7.16 -4.48 -6.62
C CYS A 11 -7.24 -5.11 -5.22
N THR A 12 -6.33 -4.74 -4.31
CA THR A 12 -6.37 -5.20 -2.91
C THR A 12 -7.68 -4.82 -2.23
N LEU A 13 -8.14 -3.58 -2.40
CA LEU A 13 -9.41 -3.11 -1.83
C LEU A 13 -10.61 -3.89 -2.40
N ARG A 14 -10.61 -4.21 -3.69
CA ARG A 14 -11.66 -5.05 -4.30
C ARG A 14 -11.74 -6.42 -3.63
N TYR A 15 -10.60 -7.04 -3.30
CA TYR A 15 -10.60 -8.33 -2.62
C TYR A 15 -10.97 -8.24 -1.14
N PHE A 16 -10.62 -7.15 -0.48
CA PHE A 16 -11.10 -6.84 0.88
C PHE A 16 -12.64 -6.82 0.93
N TYR A 17 -13.31 -6.06 0.04
CA TYR A 17 -14.78 -6.04 -0.02
C TYR A 17 -15.42 -7.38 -0.43
N ARG A 18 -14.66 -8.28 -1.04
CA ARG A 18 -15.11 -9.65 -1.35
C ARG A 18 -14.92 -10.62 -0.17
N GLY A 19 -14.52 -10.12 1.01
CA GLY A 19 -14.30 -10.94 2.21
C GLY A 19 -13.07 -11.85 2.11
N LYS A 20 -12.11 -11.54 1.22
CA LYS A 20 -10.86 -12.30 1.13
C LYS A 20 -9.90 -11.88 2.22
N THR A 21 -9.13 -12.83 2.74
CA THR A 21 -8.03 -12.52 3.67
C THR A 21 -6.89 -11.78 2.95
N GLY A 22 -6.05 -11.07 3.71
CA GLY A 22 -4.85 -10.43 3.16
C GLY A 22 -3.90 -11.40 2.47
N ALA A 23 -3.80 -12.64 2.95
CA ALA A 23 -3.00 -13.70 2.33
C ALA A 23 -3.59 -14.16 0.98
N GLU A 24 -4.90 -14.41 0.92
CA GLU A 24 -5.59 -14.76 -0.33
C GLU A 24 -5.48 -13.65 -1.36
N ALA A 25 -5.77 -12.39 -0.96
CA ALA A 25 -5.68 -11.24 -1.82
C ALA A 25 -4.25 -11.07 -2.38
N THR A 26 -3.24 -11.22 -1.53
CA THR A 26 -1.83 -11.17 -1.96
C THR A 26 -1.52 -12.26 -2.97
N ARG A 27 -1.89 -13.52 -2.70
CA ARG A 27 -1.67 -14.65 -3.61
C ARG A 27 -2.34 -14.43 -4.97
N ILE A 28 -3.60 -13.98 -4.98
CA ILE A 28 -4.35 -13.72 -6.21
C ILE A 28 -3.65 -12.62 -7.03
N ILE A 29 -3.30 -11.50 -6.37
CA ILE A 29 -2.64 -10.37 -7.04
C ILE A 29 -1.26 -10.76 -7.59
N SER A 30 -0.46 -11.54 -6.84
CA SER A 30 0.83 -12.06 -7.31
C SER A 30 0.66 -12.92 -8.55
N LYS A 31 -0.36 -13.78 -8.57
CA LYS A 31 -0.63 -14.64 -9.72
C LYS A 31 -1.07 -13.85 -10.96
N THR A 32 -1.81 -12.75 -10.77
CA THR A 32 -2.33 -11.94 -11.88
C THR A 32 -1.29 -10.97 -12.46
N TYR A 33 -0.49 -10.32 -11.60
CA TYR A 33 0.38 -9.21 -12.01
C TYR A 33 1.87 -9.47 -11.76
N GLY A 34 2.23 -10.49 -11.01
CA GLY A 34 3.59 -10.69 -10.50
C GLY A 34 3.91 -9.78 -9.32
N ASP A 35 5.17 -9.85 -8.86
CA ASP A 35 5.68 -9.11 -7.69
C ASP A 35 6.52 -7.88 -8.08
N ASN A 36 6.58 -7.55 -9.37
CA ASN A 36 7.38 -6.47 -9.95
C ASN A 36 6.84 -5.05 -9.66
N ILE A 37 5.55 -4.89 -9.38
CA ILE A 37 4.93 -3.57 -9.14
C ILE A 37 4.95 -3.19 -7.65
N VAL A 38 4.56 -4.13 -6.79
CA VAL A 38 4.59 -4.00 -5.33
C VAL A 38 4.85 -5.36 -4.71
N SER A 39 5.70 -5.36 -3.68
CA SER A 39 6.02 -6.57 -2.93
C SER A 39 4.77 -7.16 -2.25
N GLY A 40 4.83 -8.45 -1.92
CA GLY A 40 3.79 -9.11 -1.12
C GLY A 40 3.53 -8.39 0.21
N ARG A 41 4.61 -7.96 0.89
CA ARG A 41 4.52 -7.21 2.15
C ARG A 41 3.73 -5.91 2.00
N THR A 42 4.02 -5.12 0.96
CA THR A 42 3.28 -3.88 0.71
C THR A 42 1.78 -4.15 0.52
N ARG A 43 1.41 -5.23 -0.18
CA ARG A 43 -0.01 -5.58 -0.35
C ARG A 43 -0.69 -5.95 0.97
N GLN A 44 0.00 -6.68 1.84
CA GLN A 44 -0.49 -6.99 3.19
C GLN A 44 -0.64 -5.74 4.06
N ASP A 45 0.32 -4.81 4.01
CA ASP A 45 0.25 -3.55 4.76
C ASP A 45 -0.96 -2.71 4.31
N TRP A 46 -1.23 -2.66 3.00
CA TRP A 46 -2.44 -2.02 2.47
C TRP A 46 -3.72 -2.72 2.92
N PHE A 47 -3.72 -4.05 2.99
CA PHE A 47 -4.87 -4.79 3.50
C PHE A 47 -5.19 -4.43 4.96
N LYS A 48 -4.17 -4.35 5.82
CA LYS A 48 -4.33 -3.91 7.23
C LYS A 48 -4.84 -2.48 7.36
N ARG A 49 -4.45 -1.59 6.44
CA ARG A 49 -5.00 -0.22 6.40
C ARG A 49 -6.51 -0.24 6.11
N PHE A 50 -6.97 -1.08 5.20
CA PHE A 50 -8.40 -1.22 4.90
C PHE A 50 -9.18 -1.82 6.07
N GLU A 51 -8.60 -2.76 6.82
CA GLU A 51 -9.18 -3.26 8.08
C GLU A 51 -9.35 -2.13 9.12
N SER A 52 -8.52 -1.10 9.05
CA SER A 52 -8.59 0.10 9.90
C SER A 52 -9.47 1.22 9.28
N CYS A 53 -10.28 0.91 8.27
CA CYS A 53 -11.12 1.86 7.53
C CYS A 53 -10.36 3.02 6.85
N ASP A 54 -9.05 2.86 6.58
CA ASP A 54 -8.24 3.84 5.85
C ASP A 54 -8.21 3.48 4.35
N PHE A 55 -9.07 4.13 3.57
CA PHE A 55 -9.24 3.89 2.13
C PHE A 55 -8.46 4.87 1.23
N ASP A 56 -7.64 5.76 1.80
CA ASP A 56 -6.85 6.69 1.01
C ASP A 56 -5.75 5.95 0.25
N MET A 57 -5.87 5.96 -1.08
CA MET A 57 -4.95 5.29 -2.00
C MET A 57 -3.59 5.98 -2.12
N ASN A 58 -3.42 7.14 -1.49
CA ASN A 58 -2.17 7.88 -1.48
C ASN A 58 -1.22 7.39 -0.37
N ASP A 59 0.07 7.56 -0.62
CA ASP A 59 1.05 7.45 0.44
C ASP A 59 0.94 8.69 1.33
N LYS A 60 0.86 8.48 2.65
CA LYS A 60 0.91 9.60 3.60
C LYS A 60 2.23 10.33 3.44
N SER A 61 2.20 11.65 3.63
CA SER A 61 3.41 12.47 3.69
C SER A 61 4.40 11.82 4.64
N ARG A 62 5.61 11.54 4.15
CA ARG A 62 6.68 11.01 5.01
C ARG A 62 7.12 12.15 5.91
N SER A 63 6.96 11.99 7.22
CA SER A 63 7.71 12.80 8.17
C SER A 63 9.18 12.45 7.97
N GLY A 64 9.87 13.25 7.16
CA GLY A 64 11.30 13.13 6.99
C GLY A 64 12.03 13.35 8.32
N ARG A 65 13.31 12.99 8.36
CA ARG A 65 14.19 13.45 9.43
C ARG A 65 14.16 14.99 9.43
N PRO A 66 13.95 15.67 10.56
CA PRO A 66 14.09 17.12 10.62
C PRO A 66 15.47 17.49 10.07
N GLN A 67 15.52 18.33 9.04
CA GLN A 67 16.77 18.99 8.68
C GLN A 67 17.06 19.97 9.81
N THR A 68 17.91 19.57 10.75
CA THR A 68 18.55 20.52 11.65
C THR A 68 19.44 21.41 10.79
N ILE A 69 18.85 22.44 10.19
CA ILE A 69 19.63 23.59 9.75
C ILE A 69 20.09 24.20 11.07
N ARG A 70 21.36 23.94 11.43
CA ARG A 70 22.04 24.77 12.41
C ARG A 70 21.90 26.19 11.88
N ALA A 71 21.04 26.98 12.49
CA ALA A 71 21.18 28.41 12.45
C ALA A 71 22.48 28.70 13.21
N GLU A 72 23.60 28.77 12.48
CA GLU A 72 24.80 29.38 13.01
C GLU A 72 24.62 30.89 12.89
N ILE A 73 24.38 31.49 14.06
CA ILE A 73 24.68 32.86 14.50
C ILE A 73 24.05 34.00 13.68
#